data_AF-A0A413UM57-F1
#
_entry.id   AF-A0A413UM57-F1
#
_cell.length_a   1.000
_cell.length_b   1.000
_cell.length_c   1.000
_cell.angle_alpha   90.00
_cell.angle_beta   90.00
_cell.angle_gamma   90.00
#
_symmetry.space_group_name_H-M   'P 1'
#
loop_
_entity.id
_entity.type
_entity.pdbx_description
1 polymer ?
#
loop_
_entity_poly.entity_id
_entity_poly.type
_entity_poly.pdbx_seq_one_letter_code
_entity_poly.pdbx_strand_id
1 'polypeptide(L)'
;MEVVPGRLGLPGDFVGLTCLTSRSTSARFVPYAVCSHARLGSKSGEHEVAPAHPLGLLRVQNGYAVSVPRWIQPSEEGVEIGALATGEGGITDVGDDVSARHAHVWCDDQNVWYVEDLSSTNGTVVVNDATNVCTQVEPGRSAQLNPGDELKLGESTTYAILLGAL
;
A
#
# COMPACT_ATOMS: atom_id res chain seq x y z
N MET A 1 -36.06 40.97 52.37
CA MET A 1 -37.33 41.13 51.65
C MET A 1 -37.09 40.75 50.21
N GLU A 2 -38.04 40.02 49.65
CA GLU A 2 -38.22 39.69 48.22
C GLU A 2 -37.29 38.64 47.60
N VAL A 3 -37.96 37.54 47.24
CA VAL A 3 -37.59 36.43 46.37
C VAL A 3 -37.91 36.86 44.93
N VAL A 4 -37.21 36.34 43.91
CA VAL A 4 -37.80 35.59 42.77
C VAL A 4 -36.69 35.17 41.77
N PRO A 5 -36.79 33.96 41.18
CA PRO A 5 -35.68 33.24 40.57
C PRO A 5 -35.72 33.23 39.03
N GLY A 6 -34.55 33.06 38.41
CA GLY A 6 -34.40 32.74 36.98
C GLY A 6 -33.76 31.36 36.81
N ARG A 7 -34.49 30.47 36.16
CA ARG A 7 -34.22 29.03 35.97
C ARG A 7 -32.91 28.70 35.23
N LEU A 8 -32.29 27.61 35.68
CA LEU A 8 -31.65 26.47 34.98
C LEU A 8 -31.11 26.70 33.55
N GLY A 9 -29.89 26.29 33.20
CA GLY A 9 -29.21 25.06 33.64
C GLY A 9 -27.69 25.12 33.74
N LEU A 10 -27.20 24.32 34.67
CA LEU A 10 -25.81 23.90 34.91
C LEU A 10 -25.42 22.76 33.95
N PRO A 11 -24.21 22.18 34.06
CA PRO A 11 -22.87 22.78 34.06
C PRO A 11 -22.02 22.14 32.93
N GLY A 12 -20.93 22.77 32.50
CA GLY A 12 -19.60 22.31 32.91
C GLY A 12 -19.03 21.35 31.85
N ASP A 13 -17.75 21.32 31.51
CA ASP A 13 -16.61 22.00 32.08
C ASP A 13 -15.54 22.21 31.01
N PHE A 14 -14.80 23.28 31.25
CA PHE A 14 -13.53 23.67 30.65
C PHE A 14 -12.53 22.49 30.53
N VAL A 15 -11.84 22.42 29.39
CA VAL A 15 -10.37 22.32 29.37
C VAL A 15 -9.86 23.22 28.26
N GLY A 16 -9.15 24.29 28.66
CA GLY A 16 -8.42 25.13 27.73
C GLY A 16 -7.11 24.46 27.29
N LEU A 17 -6.58 24.89 26.16
CA LEU A 17 -5.16 25.18 26.03
C LEU A 17 -4.98 26.16 24.88
N THR A 18 -4.64 27.39 25.24
CA THR A 18 -4.07 28.40 24.35
C THR A 18 -2.74 27.89 23.80
N CYS A 19 -2.57 27.87 22.48
CA CYS A 19 -1.25 27.86 21.86
C CYS A 19 -1.05 29.19 21.12
N LEU A 20 -0.06 29.95 21.60
CA LEU A 20 0.39 31.21 21.06
C LEU A 20 1.10 31.01 19.70
N THR A 21 0.80 31.94 18.80
CA THR A 21 1.68 32.59 17.83
C THR A 21 2.64 31.73 17.00
N SER A 22 2.34 31.65 15.70
CA SER A 22 3.36 31.94 14.68
C SER A 22 2.71 32.59 13.47
N ARG A 23 3.10 33.84 13.17
CA ARG A 23 2.85 34.48 11.88
C ARG A 23 3.83 33.86 10.90
N SER A 24 3.34 33.14 9.90
CA SER A 24 4.06 33.04 8.64
C SER A 24 3.08 33.04 7.48
N THR A 25 3.43 33.89 6.54
CA THR A 25 2.66 34.44 5.43
C THR A 25 2.52 33.43 4.31
N SER A 26 1.43 33.57 3.53
CA SER A 26 1.31 33.10 2.14
C SER A 26 1.02 31.60 1.94
N ALA A 27 -0.23 31.26 1.62
CA ALA A 27 -0.63 31.05 0.23
C ALA A 27 -2.06 30.49 0.15
N ARG A 28 -2.91 31.23 -0.56
CA ARG A 28 -3.97 30.74 -1.47
C ARG A 28 -4.99 29.76 -0.89
N PHE A 29 -6.06 30.38 -0.39
CA PHE A 29 -7.45 29.94 -0.53
C PHE A 29 -7.69 29.29 -1.92
N VAL A 30 -8.12 28.04 -1.93
CA VAL A 30 -8.82 27.41 -3.06
C VAL A 30 -10.16 26.93 -2.52
N PRO A 31 -11.29 27.53 -2.93
CA PRO A 31 -12.60 27.09 -2.47
C PRO A 31 -13.09 25.97 -3.39
N TYR A 32 -13.38 24.80 -2.84
CA TYR A 32 -14.31 23.87 -3.46
C TYR A 32 -15.51 23.67 -2.54
N ALA A 33 -16.56 24.43 -2.85
CA ALA A 33 -17.96 24.13 -2.54
C ALA A 33 -18.42 22.95 -3.44
N VAL A 34 -19.44 22.12 -3.20
CA VAL A 34 -20.44 21.90 -2.14
C VAL A 34 -21.22 20.62 -2.54
N CYS A 35 -21.78 19.91 -1.53
CA CYS A 35 -22.91 18.95 -1.55
C CYS A 35 -22.87 17.67 -2.40
N SER A 36 -23.08 16.53 -1.71
CA SER A 36 -24.39 15.85 -1.78
C SER A 36 -24.53 14.79 -0.67
N HIS A 37 -25.67 14.85 0.03
CA HIS A 37 -26.15 13.83 0.97
C HIS A 37 -26.14 12.44 0.34
N ALA A 38 -25.44 11.49 0.95
CA ALA A 38 -25.72 10.06 0.79
C ALA A 38 -25.89 9.43 2.17
N ARG A 39 -26.97 8.66 2.27
CA ARG A 39 -27.63 8.17 3.48
C ARG A 39 -26.74 7.26 4.33
N LEU A 40 -27.00 7.26 5.63
CA LEU A 40 -26.60 6.22 6.56
C LEU A 40 -26.95 4.84 5.99
N GLY A 41 -25.92 4.11 5.56
CA GLY A 41 -25.95 2.67 5.36
C GLY A 41 -25.12 2.04 6.47
N SER A 42 -25.79 1.43 7.44
CA SER A 42 -25.14 0.59 8.45
C SER A 42 -24.45 -0.59 7.76
N LYS A 43 -23.12 -0.65 7.80
CA LYS A 43 -22.39 -1.91 7.68
C LYS A 43 -21.43 -2.04 8.86
N SER A 44 -21.65 -3.15 9.56
CA SER A 44 -20.81 -3.80 10.56
C SER A 44 -19.33 -3.47 10.48
N GLY A 45 -18.79 -2.96 11.60
CA GLY A 45 -17.38 -3.07 11.99
C GLY A 45 -16.37 -2.90 10.88
N GLU A 46 -16.24 -1.68 10.37
CA GLU A 46 -15.04 -1.29 9.63
C GLU A 46 -13.88 -1.36 10.63
N HIS A 47 -13.08 -2.43 10.54
CA HIS A 47 -11.75 -2.40 11.11
C HIS A 47 -11.07 -1.23 10.38
N GLU A 48 -10.73 -0.17 11.11
CA GLU A 48 -9.95 0.93 10.56
C GLU A 48 -8.55 0.37 10.26
N VAL A 49 -8.43 -0.28 9.10
CA VAL A 49 -7.15 -0.77 8.60
C VAL A 49 -6.36 0.50 8.27
N ALA A 50 -5.20 0.65 8.91
CA ALA A 50 -4.30 1.77 8.63
C ALA A 50 -4.09 1.89 7.11
N PRO A 51 -3.93 3.08 6.54
CA PRO A 51 -3.72 3.23 5.10
C PRO A 51 -2.59 2.31 4.63
N ALA A 52 -2.89 1.48 3.63
CA ALA A 52 -1.94 0.54 3.07
C ALA A 52 -0.77 1.29 2.45
N HIS A 53 0.44 0.91 2.83
CA HIS A 53 1.65 1.54 2.30
C HIS A 53 1.93 0.99 0.89
N PRO A 54 2.34 1.84 -0.07
CA PRO A 54 2.76 1.38 -1.39
C PRO A 54 3.91 0.37 -1.30
N LEU A 55 3.90 -0.66 -2.14
CA LEU A 55 4.99 -1.63 -2.24
C LEU A 55 5.98 -1.20 -3.32
N GLY A 56 7.27 -1.15 -2.98
CA GLY A 56 8.33 -0.85 -3.94
C GLY A 56 9.00 -2.12 -4.44
N LEU A 57 9.09 -2.29 -5.76
CA LEU A 57 9.90 -3.31 -6.41
C LEU A 57 11.17 -2.65 -6.97
N LEU A 58 12.32 -2.95 -6.37
CA LEU A 58 13.62 -2.45 -6.83
C LEU A 58 14.41 -3.59 -7.47
N ARG A 59 14.74 -3.48 -8.76
CA ARG A 59 15.52 -4.53 -9.43
C ARG A 59 16.96 -4.53 -8.93
N VAL A 60 17.44 -5.70 -8.53
CA VAL A 60 18.79 -5.93 -8.01
C VAL A 60 19.48 -7.00 -8.84
N GLN A 61 20.75 -6.77 -9.17
CA GLN A 61 21.60 -7.73 -9.85
C GLN A 61 22.97 -7.77 -9.18
N ASN A 62 23.44 -8.96 -8.79
CA ASN A 62 24.71 -9.16 -8.09
C ASN A 62 24.88 -8.27 -6.83
N GLY A 63 23.78 -8.02 -6.10
CA GLY A 63 23.77 -7.17 -4.90
C GLY A 63 23.73 -5.66 -5.18
N TYR A 64 23.61 -5.23 -6.43
CA TYR A 64 23.50 -3.81 -6.80
C TYR A 64 22.12 -3.49 -7.36
N ALA A 65 21.55 -2.36 -6.93
CA ALA A 65 20.35 -1.82 -7.56
C ALA A 65 20.65 -1.44 -9.01
N VAL A 66 19.90 -2.02 -9.96
CA VAL A 66 20.08 -1.80 -11.40
C VAL A 66 18.94 -0.99 -12.03
N SER A 67 17.88 -0.71 -11.27
CA SER A 67 16.80 0.17 -11.71
C SER A 67 16.30 1.08 -10.58
N VAL A 68 15.31 1.92 -10.87
CA VAL A 68 14.60 2.71 -9.86
C VAL A 68 13.43 1.90 -9.29
N PRO A 69 13.05 2.10 -8.01
CA PRO A 69 11.90 1.41 -7.44
C PRO A 69 10.62 1.67 -8.23
N ARG A 70 9.88 0.61 -8.53
CA ARG A 70 8.52 0.68 -9.07
C ARG A 70 7.54 0.56 -7.93
N TRP A 71 6.82 1.66 -7.67
CA TRP A 71 5.83 1.71 -6.60
C TRP A 71 4.47 1.20 -7.08
N ILE A 72 3.98 0.16 -6.42
CA ILE A 72 2.65 -0.41 -6.62
C ILE A 72 1.75 0.14 -5.52
N GLN A 73 0.63 0.73 -5.94
CA GLN A 73 -0.40 1.14 -5.00
C GLN A 73 -1.17 -0.09 -4.50
N PRO A 74 -1.54 -0.12 -3.21
CA PRO A 74 -2.32 -1.21 -2.65
C PRO A 74 -3.67 -1.33 -3.37
N SER A 75 -3.90 -2.48 -4.00
CA SER A 75 -5.10 -2.77 -4.79
C SER A 75 -5.28 -4.28 -4.90
N GLU A 76 -6.54 -4.75 -4.84
CA GLU A 76 -6.89 -6.14 -5.10
C GLU A 76 -6.67 -6.53 -6.57
N GLU A 77 -6.81 -5.58 -7.51
CA GLU A 77 -6.49 -5.81 -8.92
C GLU A 77 -4.98 -5.99 -9.13
N GLY A 78 -4.16 -5.37 -8.29
CA GLY A 78 -2.71 -5.48 -8.32
C GLY A 78 -2.07 -5.04 -9.64
N VAL A 79 -0.90 -5.61 -9.91
CA VAL A 79 -0.05 -5.31 -11.06
C VAL A 79 0.54 -6.61 -11.60
N GLU A 80 0.52 -6.76 -12.92
CA GLU A 80 1.19 -7.86 -13.61
C GLU A 80 2.68 -7.55 -13.84
N ILE A 81 3.53 -8.56 -13.66
CA ILE A 81 4.96 -8.52 -13.94
C ILE A 81 5.28 -9.53 -15.03
N GLY A 82 6.00 -9.11 -16.06
CA GLY A 82 6.42 -9.97 -17.15
C GLY A 82 6.91 -9.20 -18.36
N ALA A 83 7.55 -9.90 -19.29
CA ALA A 83 8.18 -9.28 -20.46
C ALA A 83 7.18 -8.54 -21.37
N LEU A 84 5.90 -8.91 -21.29
CA LEU A 84 4.79 -8.30 -22.03
C LEU A 84 3.61 -7.98 -21.10
N ALA A 85 3.88 -7.56 -19.85
CA ALA A 85 2.83 -7.14 -18.94
C ALA A 85 2.03 -5.97 -19.56
N THR A 86 0.74 -6.16 -19.78
CA THR A 86 -0.16 -5.18 -20.42
C THR A 86 -1.15 -4.54 -19.45
N GLY A 87 -1.24 -5.04 -18.22
CA GLY A 87 -2.08 -4.46 -17.19
C GLY A 87 -1.69 -3.02 -16.86
N GLU A 88 -2.63 -2.24 -16.31
CA GLU A 88 -2.33 -0.90 -15.81
C GLU A 88 -1.25 -0.98 -14.72
N GLY A 89 -0.22 -0.14 -14.83
CA GLY A 89 0.93 -0.20 -13.92
C GLY A 89 1.86 -1.40 -14.12
N GLY A 90 1.63 -2.22 -15.17
CA GLY A 90 2.41 -3.41 -15.51
C GLY A 90 3.93 -3.17 -15.50
N ILE A 91 4.67 -4.13 -14.97
CA ILE A 91 6.13 -4.05 -14.82
C ILE A 91 6.78 -4.93 -15.87
N THR A 92 7.49 -4.27 -16.79
CA THR A 92 8.23 -4.90 -17.89
C THR A 92 9.76 -4.78 -17.72
N ASP A 93 10.24 -4.20 -16.62
CA ASP A 93 11.67 -4.11 -16.27
C ASP A 93 12.19 -5.47 -15.76
N VAL A 94 12.21 -6.46 -16.64
CA VAL A 94 12.53 -7.86 -16.36
C VAL A 94 13.63 -8.36 -17.30
N GLY A 95 14.26 -9.49 -16.97
CA GLY A 95 15.22 -10.17 -17.83
C GLY A 95 14.56 -11.04 -18.92
N ASP A 96 15.38 -11.53 -19.86
CA ASP A 96 14.92 -12.25 -21.05
C ASP A 96 14.31 -13.63 -20.77
N ASP A 97 14.60 -14.19 -19.61
CA ASP A 97 14.10 -15.48 -19.13
C ASP A 97 12.75 -15.36 -18.38
N VAL A 98 12.17 -14.16 -18.34
CA VAL A 98 10.88 -13.90 -17.70
C VAL A 98 9.76 -14.00 -18.73
N SER A 99 8.80 -14.89 -18.47
CA SER A 99 7.57 -15.07 -19.26
C SER A 99 6.83 -13.74 -19.56
N ALA A 100 6.06 -13.71 -20.65
CA ALA A 100 5.25 -12.57 -21.06
C ALA A 100 4.33 -12.04 -19.94
N ARG A 101 3.63 -12.96 -19.26
CA ARG A 101 2.87 -12.74 -18.02
C ARG A 101 3.44 -13.74 -17.02
N HIS A 102 4.27 -13.28 -16.10
CA HIS A 102 5.07 -14.16 -15.25
C HIS A 102 4.49 -14.27 -13.84
N ALA A 103 4.25 -13.13 -13.22
CA ALA A 103 3.72 -13.06 -11.86
C ALA A 103 2.68 -11.95 -11.76
N HIS A 104 1.82 -12.06 -10.76
CA HIS A 104 0.85 -11.05 -10.40
C HIS A 104 1.04 -10.66 -8.94
N VAL A 105 1.18 -9.37 -8.66
CA VAL A 105 1.39 -8.84 -7.31
C VAL A 105 0.20 -7.97 -6.94
N TRP A 106 -0.42 -8.24 -5.80
CA TRP A 106 -1.62 -7.54 -5.35
C TRP A 106 -1.63 -7.41 -3.82
N CYS A 107 -2.51 -6.55 -3.32
CA CYS A 107 -2.70 -6.31 -1.90
C CYS A 107 -4.16 -6.58 -1.53
N ASP A 108 -4.40 -7.32 -0.45
CA ASP A 108 -5.75 -7.60 0.03
C ASP A 108 -6.33 -6.44 0.86
N ASP A 109 -7.58 -6.60 1.30
CA ASP A 109 -8.29 -5.66 2.17
C ASP A 109 -7.72 -5.59 3.60
N GLN A 110 -6.80 -6.50 3.96
CA GLN A 110 -6.08 -6.56 5.23
C GLN A 110 -4.68 -5.93 5.15
N ASN A 111 -4.33 -5.32 4.01
CA ASN A 111 -3.02 -4.76 3.68
C ASN A 111 -1.87 -5.77 3.65
N VAL A 112 -2.18 -7.02 3.33
CA VAL A 112 -1.21 -8.07 3.12
C VAL A 112 -0.90 -8.16 1.63
N TRP A 113 0.40 -8.12 1.32
CA TRP A 113 0.88 -8.24 -0.05
C TRP A 113 1.05 -9.70 -0.43
N TYR A 114 0.64 -10.01 -1.65
CA TYR A 114 0.73 -11.34 -2.24
C TYR A 114 1.39 -11.30 -3.60
N VAL A 115 2.03 -12.41 -3.95
CA VAL A 115 2.48 -12.71 -5.29
C VAL A 115 1.94 -14.06 -5.73
N GLU A 116 1.42 -14.13 -6.94
CA GLU A 116 0.99 -15.35 -7.59
C GLU A 116 1.84 -15.61 -8.84
N ASP A 117 2.26 -16.85 -9.02
CA ASP A 117 2.89 -17.29 -10.26
C ASP A 117 1.82 -17.58 -11.33
N LEU A 118 1.90 -16.89 -12.47
CA LEU A 118 0.94 -17.01 -13.58
C LEU A 118 1.27 -18.18 -14.52
N SER A 119 1.70 -19.32 -13.97
CA SER A 119 2.23 -20.46 -14.72
C SER A 119 3.43 -20.09 -15.57
N SER A 120 4.39 -19.41 -14.93
CA SER A 120 5.62 -19.00 -15.59
C SER A 120 6.48 -20.20 -15.98
N THR A 121 7.31 -20.05 -17.03
CA THR A 121 8.17 -21.16 -17.50
C THR A 121 9.31 -21.46 -16.52
N ASN A 122 9.89 -20.42 -15.92
CA ASN A 122 11.08 -20.54 -15.06
C ASN A 122 10.78 -20.39 -13.56
N GLY A 123 9.50 -20.20 -13.21
CA GLY A 123 9.03 -20.15 -11.83
C GLY A 123 9.27 -18.80 -11.13
N THR A 124 8.52 -18.63 -10.05
CA THR A 124 8.59 -17.49 -9.12
C THR A 124 9.03 -17.98 -7.74
N VAL A 125 9.98 -17.29 -7.11
CA VAL A 125 10.48 -17.62 -5.77
C VAL A 125 10.47 -16.37 -4.89
N VAL A 126 9.96 -16.53 -3.66
CA VAL A 126 10.08 -15.51 -2.61
C VAL A 126 11.15 -15.94 -1.63
N VAL A 127 12.16 -15.12 -1.42
CA VAL A 127 13.22 -15.34 -0.44
C VAL A 127 13.04 -14.38 0.71
N ASN A 128 12.85 -14.92 1.91
CA ASN A 128 12.73 -14.08 3.09
C ASN A 128 14.13 -13.63 3.55
N ASP A 129 14.40 -12.32 3.55
CA ASP A 129 15.73 -11.79 3.86
C ASP A 129 16.19 -12.09 5.30
N ALA A 130 15.25 -12.08 6.25
CA ALA A 130 15.56 -12.35 7.65
C ALA A 130 15.97 -13.81 7.92
N THR A 131 15.38 -14.77 7.19
CA THR A 131 15.58 -16.22 7.43
C THR A 131 16.34 -16.93 6.32
N ASN A 132 16.57 -16.28 5.18
CA ASN A 132 17.09 -16.85 3.94
C ASN A 132 16.29 -18.06 3.43
N VAL A 133 15.04 -18.22 3.87
CA VAL A 133 14.16 -19.29 3.40
C VAL A 133 13.65 -18.95 2.00
N CYS A 134 13.87 -19.85 1.06
CA CYS A 134 13.36 -19.74 -0.31
C CYS A 134 12.04 -20.50 -0.42
N THR A 135 10.96 -19.78 -0.68
CA THR A 135 9.62 -20.32 -0.89
C THR A 135 9.32 -20.29 -2.38
N GLN A 136 9.26 -21.46 -3.01
CA GLN A 136 8.77 -21.60 -4.38
C GLN A 136 7.27 -21.31 -4.40
N VAL A 137 6.85 -20.37 -5.23
CA VAL A 137 5.42 -20.10 -5.46
C VAL A 137 4.92 -21.13 -6.47
N GLU A 138 3.94 -21.93 -6.07
CA GLU A 138 3.29 -22.86 -6.99
C GLU A 138 2.47 -22.07 -8.03
N PRO A 139 2.47 -22.48 -9.31
CA PRO A 139 1.60 -21.89 -10.33
C PRO A 139 0.13 -21.84 -9.91
N GLY A 140 -0.49 -20.66 -10.00
CA GLY A 140 -1.88 -20.45 -9.58
C GLY A 140 -2.10 -20.40 -8.06
N ARG A 141 -1.02 -20.36 -7.27
CA ARG A 141 -1.07 -20.15 -5.82
C ARG A 141 -0.44 -18.81 -5.48
N SER A 142 -0.98 -18.17 -4.46
CA SER A 142 -0.39 -16.97 -3.87
C SER A 142 0.59 -17.33 -2.75
N ALA A 143 1.67 -16.57 -2.68
CA ALA A 143 2.59 -16.52 -1.55
C ALA A 143 2.60 -15.11 -0.97
N GLN A 144 2.77 -15.00 0.35
CA GLN A 144 2.85 -13.71 1.00
C GLN A 144 4.19 -13.03 0.68
N LEU A 145 4.15 -11.74 0.39
CA LEU A 145 5.30 -10.86 0.26
C LEU A 145 5.36 -9.91 1.45
N ASN A 146 6.53 -9.78 2.06
CA ASN A 146 6.78 -8.81 3.10
C ASN A 146 7.87 -7.81 2.68
N PRO A 147 7.82 -6.57 3.17
CA PRO A 147 8.93 -5.65 3.04
C PRO A 147 10.23 -6.25 3.57
N GLY A 148 11.30 -6.13 2.79
CA GLY A 148 12.59 -6.76 3.05
C GLY A 148 12.79 -8.07 2.31
N ASP A 149 11.74 -8.78 1.88
CA ASP A 149 11.88 -10.01 1.10
C ASP A 149 12.51 -9.73 -0.30
N GLU A 150 13.05 -10.78 -0.93
CA GLU A 150 13.43 -10.77 -2.34
C GLU A 150 12.43 -11.58 -3.16
N LEU A 151 11.95 -11.01 -4.27
CA LEU A 151 11.16 -11.70 -5.27
C LEU A 151 12.03 -12.04 -6.48
N LYS A 152 12.18 -13.32 -6.78
CA LYS A 152 12.96 -13.83 -7.91
C LYS A 152 12.01 -14.36 -8.98
N LEU A 153 12.17 -13.85 -10.20
CA LEU A 153 11.42 -14.25 -11.38
C LEU A 153 12.39 -14.88 -12.38
N GLY A 154 12.22 -16.16 -12.67
CA GLY A 154 13.22 -16.93 -13.40
C GLY A 154 14.58 -16.94 -12.69
N GLU A 155 15.65 -17.03 -13.48
CA GLU A 155 17.04 -17.10 -13.03
C GLU A 155 17.73 -15.72 -12.99
N SER A 156 17.29 -14.77 -13.83
CA SER A 156 18.03 -13.51 -14.05
C SER A 156 17.42 -12.27 -13.38
N THR A 157 16.17 -12.36 -12.90
CA THR A 157 15.46 -11.19 -12.36
C THR A 157 15.20 -11.34 -10.88
N THR A 158 15.76 -10.42 -10.10
CA THR A 158 15.51 -10.31 -8.66
C THR A 158 15.04 -8.90 -8.34
N TYR A 159 13.96 -8.80 -7.55
CA TYR A 159 13.49 -7.57 -6.96
C TYR A 159 13.65 -7.61 -5.45
N ALA A 160 14.17 -6.54 -4.86
CA ALA A 160 14.05 -6.29 -3.43
C ALA A 160 12.70 -5.62 -3.16
N ILE A 161 11.99 -6.10 -2.13
CA ILE A 161 10.70 -5.57 -1.71
C ILE A 161 10.91 -4.45 -0.68
N LEU A 162 10.42 -3.26 -1.01
CA LEU A 162 10.56 -2.05 -0.20
C LEU A 162 9.20 -1.59 0.32
N LEU A 163 9.18 -1.02 1.52
CA LEU A 163 8.00 -0.34 2.06
C LEU A 163 8.03 1.14 1.63
N GLY A 164 6.97 1.60 0.98
CA GLY A 164 6.76 3.00 0.63
C GLY A 164 6.24 3.82 1.80
N ALA A 165 6.48 5.14 1.77
CA ALA A 165 5.84 6.09 2.67
C ALA A 165 4.54 6.62 2.06
N LEU A 166 3.59 6.98 2.92
CA LEU A 166 2.29 7.59 2.57
C LEU A 166 2.40 9.10 2.35
#